data_AF-A0A6M1SIC5-F1
#
_entry.id   AF-A0A6M1SIC5-F1
#
_cell.length_a   1.000
_cell.length_b   1.000
_cell.length_c   1.000
_cell.angle_alpha   90.00
_cell.angle_beta   90.00
_cell.angle_gamma   90.00
#
_symmetry.space_group_name_H-M   'P 1'
#
loop_
_entity.id
_entity.type
_entity.pdbx_description
1 polymer ?
#
loop_
_entity_poly.entity_id
_entity_poly.type
_entity_poly.pdbx_seq_one_letter_code
_entity_poly.pdbx_strand_id
1 'polypeptide(L)'
;MKGYVVAEVSLTANDEAWHGRKFPTMEMSDQLMATLQTLPVMADPNFDLKEVRAGIVAKMNERFGAEAFYQAVLARLEFLSVADIEKTRNPEIYRVKSTSIAKQPA
;
A
#
# COMPACT_ATOMS: atom_id res chain seq x y z
N MET A 1 -10.04 -13.11 -3.06
CA MET A 1 -10.58 -12.53 -1.80
C MET A 1 -11.01 -11.09 -2.07
N LYS A 2 -12.10 -10.59 -1.46
CA LYS A 2 -12.45 -9.17 -1.52
C LYS A 2 -11.84 -8.47 -0.29
N GLY A 3 -11.11 -7.39 -0.51
CA GLY A 3 -10.44 -6.62 0.53
C GLY A 3 -9.77 -5.40 -0.07
N TYR A 4 -9.10 -4.62 0.77
CA TYR A 4 -8.47 -3.37 0.42
C TYR A 4 -6.99 -3.47 0.74
N VAL A 5 -6.15 -2.91 -0.11
CA VAL A 5 -4.72 -2.75 0.18
C VAL A 5 -4.49 -1.33 0.65
N VAL A 6 -3.89 -1.18 1.82
CA VAL A 6 -3.38 0.10 2.30
C VAL A 6 -1.89 0.11 2.05
N ALA A 7 -1.42 1.05 1.23
CA ALA A 7 -0.02 1.23 0.92
C ALA A 7 0.40 2.69 1.16
N GLU A 8 1.48 2.89 1.89
CA GLU A 8 2.19 4.18 1.93
C GLU A 8 3.48 4.03 1.14
N VAL A 9 3.56 4.77 0.03
CA VAL A 9 4.67 4.71 -0.91
C VAL A 9 5.31 6.09 -1.00
N SER A 10 6.64 6.14 -0.84
CA SER A 10 7.45 7.29 -1.20
C SER A 10 8.26 6.95 -2.45
N LEU A 11 8.19 7.82 -3.46
CA LEU A 11 8.96 7.70 -4.69
C LEU A 11 9.99 8.82 -4.74
N THR A 12 11.23 8.46 -5.06
CA THR A 12 12.31 9.42 -5.25
C THR A 12 12.65 9.51 -6.73
N ALA A 13 12.58 10.73 -7.24
CA ALA A 13 12.77 11.06 -8.65
C ALA A 13 14.13 11.73 -8.88
N ASN A 14 14.66 11.62 -10.10
CA ASN A 14 15.81 12.42 -10.53
C ASN A 14 15.31 13.81 -10.95
N ASP A 15 15.83 14.87 -10.33
CA ASP A 15 15.49 16.26 -10.65
C ASP A 15 15.76 16.62 -12.13
N GLU A 16 16.79 16.03 -12.74
CA GLU A 16 17.13 16.24 -14.15
C GLU A 16 16.04 15.74 -15.10
N ALA A 17 15.32 14.67 -14.73
CA ALA A 17 14.22 14.13 -15.52
C ALA A 17 13.02 15.08 -15.60
N TRP A 18 12.93 16.03 -14.66
CA TRP A 18 11.84 16.98 -14.53
C TRP A 18 12.25 18.43 -14.80
N HIS A 19 13.53 18.67 -15.10
CA HIS A 19 14.03 20.03 -15.28
C HIS A 19 13.28 20.75 -16.41
N GLY A 20 12.65 21.88 -16.08
CA GLY A 20 11.84 22.66 -17.02
C GLY A 20 10.45 22.08 -17.34
N ARG A 21 10.03 20.99 -16.68
CA ARG A 21 8.70 20.37 -16.86
C ARG A 21 7.88 20.49 -15.58
N LYS A 22 6.56 20.69 -15.73
CA LYS A 22 5.64 20.63 -14.59
C LYS A 22 5.53 19.16 -14.15
N PHE A 23 5.76 18.90 -12.86
CA PHE A 23 5.63 17.57 -12.29
C PHE A 23 4.17 17.07 -12.39
N PRO A 24 3.90 15.91 -13.03
CA PRO A 24 2.54 15.45 -13.33
C PRO A 24 1.92 14.69 -12.16
N THR A 25 1.63 15.38 -11.06
CA THR A 25 1.19 14.76 -9.78
C THR A 25 -0.03 13.83 -9.90
N MET A 26 -1.07 14.22 -10.65
CA MET A 26 -2.26 13.37 -10.80
C MET A 26 -1.96 12.10 -11.60
N GLU A 27 -1.32 12.24 -12.76
CA GLU A 27 -0.98 11.09 -13.62
C GLU A 27 -0.06 10.10 -12.90
N MET A 28 0.87 10.60 -12.08
CA MET A 28 1.71 9.74 -11.25
C MET A 28 0.93 8.99 -10.18
N SER A 29 -0.07 9.63 -9.58
CA SER A 29 -0.90 9.00 -8.56
C SER A 29 -1.75 7.89 -9.20
N ASP A 30 -2.32 8.14 -10.38
CA ASP A 30 -3.08 7.15 -11.15
C ASP A 30 -2.20 5.96 -11.56
N GLN A 31 -0.99 6.23 -12.07
CA GLN A 31 -0.04 5.18 -12.46
C GLN A 31 0.44 4.36 -11.26
N LEU A 32 0.69 5.00 -10.11
CA LEU A 32 1.06 4.30 -8.88
C LEU A 32 -0.10 3.40 -8.41
N MET A 33 -1.34 3.89 -8.42
CA MET A 33 -2.51 3.08 -8.10
C MET A 33 -2.66 1.88 -9.04
N ALA A 34 -2.58 2.10 -10.35
CA ALA A 34 -2.64 1.03 -11.34
C ALA A 34 -1.51 0.00 -11.13
N THR A 35 -0.31 0.46 -10.79
CA THR A 35 0.82 -0.40 -10.46
C THR A 35 0.53 -1.25 -9.23
N LEU A 36 0.09 -0.64 -8.12
CA LEU A 36 -0.24 -1.33 -6.88
C LEU A 36 -1.32 -2.41 -7.08
N GLN A 37 -2.30 -2.17 -7.95
CA GLN A 37 -3.35 -3.15 -8.30
C GLN A 37 -2.82 -4.41 -9.00
N THR A 38 -1.64 -4.33 -9.61
CA THR A 38 -0.99 -5.47 -10.29
C THR A 38 0.04 -6.20 -9.42
N LEU A 39 0.33 -5.70 -8.22
CA LEU A 39 1.36 -6.27 -7.37
C LEU A 39 0.89 -7.57 -6.72
N PRO A 40 1.81 -8.54 -6.53
CA PRO A 40 1.49 -9.85 -5.96
C PRO A 40 1.04 -9.78 -4.50
N VAL A 41 1.12 -8.62 -3.84
CA VAL A 41 0.63 -8.39 -2.48
C VAL A 41 -0.83 -8.83 -2.27
N MET A 42 -1.64 -8.83 -3.34
CA MET A 42 -3.04 -9.30 -3.28
C MET A 42 -3.20 -10.83 -3.39
N ALA A 43 -2.14 -11.56 -3.73
CA ALA A 43 -2.20 -12.98 -4.12
C ALA A 43 -1.21 -13.88 -3.37
N ASP A 44 -0.07 -13.35 -2.92
CA ASP A 44 1.00 -14.12 -2.25
C ASP A 44 1.35 -13.47 -0.91
N PRO A 45 1.21 -14.17 0.23
CA PRO A 45 1.61 -13.66 1.55
C PRO A 45 3.13 -13.62 1.79
N ASN A 46 3.94 -14.29 0.94
CA ASN A 46 5.40 -14.38 1.08
C ASN A 46 6.17 -13.52 0.06
N PHE A 47 5.49 -12.56 -0.57
CA PHE A 47 6.05 -11.71 -1.61
C PHE A 47 7.34 -10.98 -1.15
N ASP A 48 8.32 -10.85 -2.04
CA ASP A 48 9.53 -10.09 -1.75
C ASP A 48 9.29 -8.59 -1.89
N LEU A 49 9.38 -7.87 -0.77
CA LEU A 49 9.28 -6.41 -0.72
C LEU A 49 10.28 -5.71 -1.63
N LYS A 50 11.47 -6.28 -1.88
CA LYS A 50 12.46 -5.70 -2.79
C LYS A 50 11.99 -5.77 -4.24
N GLU A 51 11.45 -6.90 -4.66
CA GLU A 51 10.89 -7.08 -6.00
C GLU A 51 9.70 -6.15 -6.22
N VAL A 52 8.83 -6.00 -5.22
CA VAL A 52 7.70 -5.07 -5.26
C VAL A 52 8.18 -3.62 -5.45
N ARG A 53 9.18 -3.16 -4.69
CA ARG A 53 9.73 -1.80 -4.83
C ARG A 53 10.38 -1.60 -6.19
N ALA A 54 11.19 -2.55 -6.66
CA ALA A 54 11.82 -2.50 -7.96
C ALA A 54 10.79 -2.48 -9.09
N GLY A 55 9.72 -3.28 -8.98
CA GLY A 55 8.60 -3.31 -9.92
C GLY A 55 7.83 -1.99 -9.96
N ILE A 56 7.64 -1.32 -8.81
CA ILE A 56 7.05 0.02 -8.78
C ILE A 56 7.93 1.00 -9.56
N VAL A 57 9.23 1.06 -9.28
CA VAL A 57 10.16 1.95 -10.00
C VAL A 57 10.14 1.67 -11.50
N ALA A 58 10.20 0.40 -11.91
CA ALA A 58 10.18 0.00 -13.31
C ALA A 58 8.91 0.47 -14.04
N LYS A 59 7.72 0.25 -13.47
CA LYS A 59 6.45 0.68 -14.07
C LYS A 59 6.24 2.18 -14.09
N MET A 60 6.79 2.89 -13.10
CA MET A 60 6.78 4.36 -13.11
C MET A 60 7.70 4.90 -14.22
N ASN A 61 8.90 4.34 -14.37
CA ASN A 61 9.83 4.73 -15.44
C ASN A 61 9.31 4.36 -16.84
N GLU A 62 8.64 3.23 -17.00
CA GLU A 62 8.00 2.88 -18.27
C GLU A 62 6.99 3.95 -18.73
N ARG A 63 6.25 4.54 -17.78
CA ARG A 63 5.25 5.57 -18.09
C ARG A 63 5.86 6.96 -18.30
N PHE A 64 6.80 7.36 -17.44
CA PHE A 64 7.26 8.75 -17.36
C PHE A 64 8.62 9.00 -18.00
N GLY A 65 9.33 7.95 -18.42
CA GLY A 65 10.65 8.01 -19.02
C GLY A 65 11.67 7.19 -18.24
N ALA A 66 12.58 6.55 -18.97
CA ALA A 66 13.68 5.81 -18.39
C ALA A 66 14.46 6.71 -17.41
N GLU A 67 14.71 6.22 -16.20
CA GLU A 67 15.48 6.89 -15.14
C GLU A 67 14.81 8.09 -14.44
N ALA A 68 13.52 8.34 -14.68
CA ALA A 68 12.78 9.38 -13.95
C ALA A 68 12.71 9.12 -12.43
N PHE A 69 12.67 7.85 -12.04
CA PHE A 69 12.63 7.35 -10.68
C PHE A 69 13.74 6.33 -10.44
N TYR A 70 14.34 6.37 -9.25
CA TYR A 70 15.40 5.44 -8.88
C TYR A 70 15.15 4.72 -7.57
N GLN A 71 14.18 5.17 -6.76
CA GLN A 71 13.87 4.56 -5.48
C GLN A 71 12.37 4.60 -5.17
N ALA A 72 11.88 3.48 -4.65
CA ALA A 72 10.58 3.37 -4.01
C ALA A 72 10.76 2.85 -2.59
N VAL A 73 10.11 3.50 -1.62
CA VAL A 73 10.04 3.06 -0.23
C VAL A 73 8.59 2.73 0.09
N LEU A 74 8.34 1.52 0.55
CA LEU A 74 7.06 1.08 1.10
C LEU A 74 7.12 1.21 2.61
N ALA A 75 6.57 2.29 3.16
CA ALA A 75 6.49 2.53 4.61
C ALA A 75 5.40 1.66 5.25
N ARG A 76 4.32 1.41 4.50
CA ARG A 76 3.20 0.55 4.92
C ARG A 76 2.71 -0.25 3.74
N LEU A 77 2.40 -1.52 3.98
CA LEU A 77 1.74 -2.39 3.00
C LEU A 77 0.93 -3.44 3.74
N GLU A 78 -0.39 -3.24 3.80
CA GLU A 78 -1.32 -4.08 4.55
C GLU A 78 -2.51 -4.48 3.69
N PHE A 79 -2.98 -5.70 3.87
CA PHE A 79 -4.26 -6.16 3.34
C PHE A 79 -5.31 -6.11 4.44
N LEU A 80 -6.38 -5.36 4.21
CA LEU A 80 -7.56 -5.31 5.07
C LEU A 80 -8.69 -6.09 4.42
N SER A 81 -9.17 -7.15 5.08
CA SER A 81 -10.36 -7.83 4.59
C SER A 81 -11.60 -6.92 4.74
N VAL A 82 -12.66 -7.20 3.98
CA VAL A 82 -13.95 -6.49 4.16
C VAL A 82 -14.43 -6.59 5.62
N ALA A 83 -14.22 -7.74 6.26
CA ALA A 83 -14.57 -7.94 7.66
C ALA A 83 -13.75 -7.06 8.62
N ASP A 84 -12.47 -6.81 8.34
CA ASP A 84 -11.62 -5.92 9.17
C ASP A 84 -12.05 -4.45 9.06
N ILE A 85 -12.57 -4.08 7.89
CA ILE A 85 -13.13 -2.74 7.66
C ILE A 85 -14.49 -2.58 8.32
N GLU A 86 -15.33 -3.61 8.29
CA GLU A 86 -16.60 -3.59 9.02
C GLU A 86 -16.40 -3.52 10.54
N LYS A 87 -15.36 -4.19 11.08
CA LYS A 87 -14.98 -4.09 12.49
C LYS A 87 -14.52 -2.69 12.90
N THR A 88 -13.75 -2.01 12.03
CA THR A 88 -13.31 -0.63 12.29
C THR A 88 -14.44 0.39 12.14
N ARG A 89 -15.44 0.12 11.29
CA ARG A 89 -16.63 0.97 11.14
C ARG A 89 -17.66 0.79 12.26
N ASN A 90 -17.79 -0.42 12.82
CA ASN A 90 -18.73 -0.73 13.90
C ASN A 90 -18.01 -1.40 15.10
N PRO A 91 -17.15 -0.67 15.82
CA PRO A 91 -16.39 -1.21 16.95
C PRO A 91 -17.30 -1.72 18.08
N GLU A 92 -18.50 -1.16 18.21
CA GLU A 92 -19.51 -1.54 19.22
C GLU A 92 -20.12 -2.94 18.98
N ILE A 93 -20.29 -3.36 17.73
CA ILE A 93 -20.91 -4.67 17.37
C ILE A 93 -19.91 -5.82 17.58
N TYR A 94 -18.63 -5.56 17.35
CA TYR A 94 -17.54 -6.54 17.46
C TYR A 94 -16.76 -6.44 18.76
N ARG A 95 -17.27 -5.66 19.72
CA ARG A 95 -16.73 -5.61 21.09
C ARG A 95 -16.90 -7.01 21.67
N VAL A 96 -15.83 -7.80 21.63
CA VAL A 96 -15.76 -9.08 22.35
C VAL A 96 -16.17 -8.74 23.77
N LYS A 97 -17.31 -9.30 24.21
CA LYS A 97 -17.72 -9.20 25.61
C LYS A 97 -16.56 -9.77 26.40
N SER A 98 -15.73 -8.89 26.95
CA SER A 98 -14.71 -9.27 27.90
C SER A 98 -15.48 -9.89 29.05
N THR A 99 -15.55 -11.23 29.07
CA THR A 99 -16.00 -11.95 30.25
C THR A 99 -14.97 -11.60 31.31
N SER A 100 -15.32 -10.60 32.12
CA SER A 100 -14.64 -10.36 33.40
C SER A 100 -14.46 -11.72 34.05
N ILE A 101 -13.22 -12.14 34.22
CA ILE A 101 -12.91 -13.32 35.01
C ILE A 101 -13.34 -12.92 36.42
N ALA A 102 -14.55 -13.31 36.80
CA ALA A 102 -15.07 -13.11 38.14
C ALA A 102 -14.02 -13.69 39.10
N LYS A 103 -13.48 -12.85 39.97
CA LYS A 103 -12.69 -13.30 41.12
C LYS A 103 -13.54 -14.34 41.85
N GLN A 104 -13.17 -15.61 41.77
CA GLN A 104 -13.64 -16.61 42.71
C GLN A 104 -13.10 -16.21 44.09
N PRO A 105 -13.95 -16.09 45.11
CA PRO A 105 -13.47 -15.89 46.47
C PRO A 105 -12.87 -17.20 46.98
N ALA A 106 -11.70 -17.11 47.59
CA ALA A 106 -11.16 -18.11 48.51
C ALA A 106 -11.08 -17.47 49.90
#